data_AF-A0A4R5TWW2-F1
#
_entry.id   AF-A0A4R5TWW2-F1
#
_cell.length_a   1.000
_cell.length_b   1.000
_cell.length_c   1.000
_cell.angle_alpha   90.00
_cell.angle_beta   90.00
_cell.angle_gamma   90.00
#
_symmetry.space_group_name_H-M   'P 1'
#
loop_
_entity.id
_entity.type
_entity.pdbx_description
1 polymer ?
#
loop_
_entity_poly.entity_id
_entity_poly.type
_entity_poly.pdbx_seq_one_letter_code
_entity_poly.pdbx_strand_id
1 'polypeptide(L)'
;MEHTDVDRILTGFFAASARGRHPETVIRYGRVETGLRSYLEGEGARSLPPEAASLLELERQFSPDAAYVRLMGAAELLHALPGFLGVRWLAADFHDRLAQISLASRLAQWLCTRQLVDRKAQWGDVLLTRAAAEHARRTSVT
;
A
#
# COMPACT_ATOMS: atom_id res chain seq x y z
N MET A 1 1.81 -23.22 -1.44
CA MET A 1 1.15 -22.03 -0.86
C MET A 1 0.67 -21.19 -2.02
N GLU A 2 -0.62 -20.90 -2.13
CA GLU A 2 -1.12 -19.96 -3.14
C GLU A 2 -0.46 -18.59 -2.90
N HIS A 3 0.28 -18.10 -3.89
CA HIS A 3 0.81 -16.75 -3.87
C HIS A 3 -0.37 -15.80 -3.96
N THR A 4 -0.63 -15.04 -2.90
CA THR A 4 -1.66 -14.01 -2.93
C THR A 4 -1.02 -12.74 -3.47
N ASP A 5 -1.39 -12.38 -4.69
CA ASP A 5 -0.97 -11.13 -5.32
C ASP A 5 -1.53 -9.90 -4.58
N VAL A 6 -0.91 -8.75 -4.82
CA VAL A 6 -1.31 -7.48 -4.24
C VAL A 6 -2.75 -7.11 -4.58
N ASP A 7 -3.23 -7.41 -5.77
CA ASP A 7 -4.61 -7.08 -6.17
C ASP A 7 -5.65 -7.74 -5.25
N ARG A 8 -5.50 -9.03 -4.99
CA ARG A 8 -6.35 -9.79 -4.07
C ARG A 8 -6.24 -9.28 -2.63
N ILE A 9 -5.02 -8.93 -2.20
CA ILE A 9 -4.77 -8.37 -0.88
C ILE A 9 -5.52 -7.05 -0.71
N LEU A 10 -5.37 -6.11 -1.66
CA LEU A 10 -5.97 -4.79 -1.59
C LEU A 10 -7.49 -4.90 -1.64
N THR A 11 -8.02 -5.66 -2.60
CA THR A 11 -9.46 -5.91 -2.70
C THR A 11 -10.04 -6.44 -1.39
N GLY A 12 -9.39 -7.44 -0.78
CA GLY A 12 -9.83 -8.02 0.49
C GLY A 12 -9.73 -7.05 1.67
N PHE A 13 -8.64 -6.30 1.77
CA PHE A 13 -8.41 -5.34 2.85
C PHE A 13 -9.41 -4.17 2.81
N PHE A 14 -9.62 -3.58 1.62
CA PHE A 14 -10.51 -2.43 1.48
C PHE A 14 -11.98 -2.83 1.65
N ALA A 15 -12.40 -3.98 1.11
CA ALA A 15 -13.74 -4.53 1.37
C ALA A 15 -13.99 -4.78 2.86
N ALA A 16 -13.00 -5.36 3.57
CA ALA A 16 -13.10 -5.56 5.02
C ALA A 16 -13.14 -4.24 5.79
N SER A 17 -12.37 -3.24 5.36
CA SER A 17 -12.29 -1.94 6.03
C SER A 17 -13.54 -1.08 5.86
N ALA A 18 -14.20 -1.18 4.69
CA ALA A 18 -15.40 -0.43 4.34
C ALA A 18 -16.70 -1.01 4.93
N ARG A 19 -16.69 -2.28 5.34
CA ARG A 19 -17.89 -2.96 5.88
C ARG A 19 -18.48 -2.21 7.07
N GLY A 20 -19.78 -1.88 6.99
CA GLY A 20 -20.53 -1.21 8.05
C GLY A 20 -20.14 0.27 8.26
N ARG A 21 -19.38 0.87 7.35
CA ARG A 21 -19.02 2.29 7.42
C ARG A 21 -20.06 3.17 6.76
N HIS A 22 -20.08 4.44 7.16
CA HIS A 22 -20.89 5.48 6.52
C HIS A 22 -20.48 5.64 5.04
N PRO A 23 -21.42 5.90 4.10
CA PRO A 23 -21.12 6.02 2.67
C PRO A 23 -19.97 6.98 2.33
N GLU A 24 -19.89 8.13 2.98
CA GLU A 24 -18.80 9.09 2.76
C GLU A 24 -17.42 8.52 3.14
N THR A 25 -17.35 7.69 4.19
CA THR A 25 -16.11 7.01 4.57
C THR A 25 -15.73 5.97 3.52
N VAL A 26 -16.70 5.27 2.94
CA VAL A 26 -16.46 4.30 1.87
C VAL A 26 -15.90 4.99 0.63
N ILE A 27 -16.47 6.13 0.23
CA ILE A 27 -15.97 6.95 -0.89
C ILE A 27 -14.51 7.36 -0.63
N ARG A 28 -14.22 7.84 0.58
CA ARG A 28 -12.85 8.20 0.98
C ARG A 28 -11.89 7.02 0.92
N TYR A 29 -12.31 5.85 1.39
CA TYR A 29 -11.48 4.65 1.32
C TYR A 29 -11.22 4.23 -0.13
N GLY A 30 -12.20 4.36 -1.02
CA GLY A 30 -12.02 4.13 -2.45
C GLY A 30 -11.00 5.07 -3.08
N ARG A 31 -10.98 6.36 -2.69
CA ARG A 31 -9.94 7.31 -3.16
C ARG A 31 -8.54 6.88 -2.70
N VAL A 32 -8.41 6.43 -1.44
CA VAL A 32 -7.13 5.92 -0.92
C VAL A 32 -6.70 4.66 -1.65
N GLU A 33 -7.63 3.74 -1.95
CA GLU A 33 -7.34 2.53 -2.72
C GLU A 33 -6.81 2.87 -4.12
N THR A 34 -7.53 3.72 -4.85
CA THR A 34 -7.11 4.20 -6.17
C THR A 34 -5.73 4.88 -6.10
N GLY A 35 -5.52 5.73 -5.10
CA GLY A 35 -4.23 6.38 -4.88
C GLY A 35 -3.09 5.40 -4.63
N LEU A 36 -3.31 4.38 -3.81
CA LEU A 36 -2.32 3.34 -3.53
C LEU A 36 -1.99 2.52 -4.79
N ARG A 37 -3.00 2.09 -5.54
CA ARG A 37 -2.80 1.34 -6.80
C ARG A 37 -2.01 2.16 -7.82
N SER A 38 -2.35 3.44 -8.00
CA SER A 38 -1.61 4.35 -8.88
C SER A 38 -0.17 4.56 -8.41
N TYR A 39 0.06 4.68 -7.10
CA TYR A 39 1.41 4.77 -6.54
C TYR A 39 2.25 3.52 -6.85
N LEU A 40 1.68 2.33 -6.64
CA LEU A 40 2.38 1.07 -6.86
C LEU A 40 2.77 0.90 -8.33
N GLU A 41 1.88 1.25 -9.26
CA GLU A 41 2.19 1.21 -10.70
C GLU A 41 3.15 2.32 -11.14
N GLY A 42 3.03 3.53 -10.62
CA GLY A 42 3.90 4.64 -11.03
C GLY A 42 5.31 4.54 -10.45
N GLU A 43 5.41 4.23 -9.15
CA GLU A 43 6.64 4.42 -8.37
C GLU A 43 6.99 3.24 -7.46
N GLY A 44 6.10 2.27 -7.28
CA GLY A 44 6.32 1.10 -6.43
C GLY A 44 7.59 0.32 -6.81
N ALA A 45 7.96 0.32 -8.09
CA ALA A 45 9.18 -0.30 -8.60
C ALA A 45 10.47 0.18 -7.89
N ARG A 46 10.49 1.43 -7.41
CA ARG A 46 11.66 2.02 -6.72
C ARG A 46 11.93 1.38 -5.36
N SER A 47 10.95 0.68 -4.81
CA SER A 47 11.04 -0.04 -3.54
C SER A 47 11.38 -1.52 -3.75
N LEU A 48 11.34 -2.02 -4.98
CA LEU A 48 11.57 -3.44 -5.24
C LEU A 48 13.06 -3.79 -5.20
N PRO A 49 13.41 -5.03 -4.79
CA PRO A 49 14.74 -5.57 -5.06
C PRO A 49 14.99 -5.63 -6.58
N PRO A 50 16.26 -5.55 -7.04
CA PRO A 50 16.59 -5.47 -8.47
C PRO A 50 15.94 -6.54 -9.33
N GLU A 51 15.91 -7.79 -8.85
CA GLU A 51 15.31 -8.92 -9.57
C GLU A 51 13.80 -8.74 -9.80
N ALA A 52 13.07 -8.31 -8.76
CA ALA A 52 11.63 -8.04 -8.86
C ALA A 52 11.34 -6.80 -9.72
N ALA A 53 12.20 -5.79 -9.67
CA ALA A 53 12.10 -4.62 -10.54
C ALA A 53 12.29 -5.00 -12.03
N SER A 54 13.30 -5.80 -12.35
CA SER A 54 13.52 -6.30 -13.71
C SER A 54 12.38 -7.19 -14.21
N LEU A 55 11.82 -8.04 -13.34
CA LEU A 55 10.65 -8.85 -13.69
C LEU A 55 9.42 -7.97 -13.99
N LEU A 56 9.19 -6.93 -13.19
CA LEU A 56 8.10 -5.99 -13.40
C LEU A 56 8.27 -5.19 -14.70
N GLU A 57 9.49 -4.74 -15.01
CA GLU A 57 9.79 -4.07 -16.27
C GLU A 57 9.56 -4.98 -17.47
N LEU A 58 9.92 -6.26 -17.36
CA LEU A 58 9.65 -7.25 -18.40
C LEU A 58 8.15 -7.49 -18.56
N GLU A 59 7.42 -7.73 -17.48
CA GLU A 59 5.95 -7.93 -17.50
C GLU A 59 5.25 -6.75 -18.17
N ARG A 60 5.68 -5.53 -17.89
CA ARG A 60 5.11 -4.31 -18.51
C ARG A 60 5.27 -4.24 -20.02
N GLN A 61 6.27 -4.91 -20.60
CA GLN A 61 6.44 -4.97 -22.06
C GLN A 61 5.35 -5.83 -22.72
N PHE A 62 4.78 -6.80 -21.99
CA PHE A 62 3.76 -7.71 -22.51
C PHE A 62 2.35 -7.34 -22.03
N SER A 63 2.20 -6.88 -20.79
CA SER A 63 0.93 -6.58 -20.15
C SER A 63 1.12 -5.40 -19.18
N PRO A 64 1.07 -4.16 -19.69
CA PRO A 64 1.37 -2.96 -18.90
C PRO A 64 0.33 -2.67 -17.82
N ASP A 65 -0.91 -3.11 -18.02
CA ASP A 65 -2.00 -2.80 -17.11
C ASP A 65 -1.87 -3.58 -15.79
N ALA A 66 -1.90 -2.83 -14.69
CA ALA A 66 -1.91 -3.37 -13.33
C ALA A 66 -0.76 -4.37 -13.06
N ALA A 67 0.39 -4.20 -13.71
CA ALA A 67 1.48 -5.16 -13.68
C ALA A 67 2.06 -5.37 -12.27
N TYR A 68 2.25 -4.30 -11.50
CA TYR A 68 2.73 -4.40 -10.12
C TYR A 68 1.74 -5.21 -9.28
N VAL A 69 0.46 -4.84 -9.32
CA VAL A 69 -0.52 -5.44 -8.40
C VAL A 69 -0.82 -6.91 -8.72
N ARG A 70 -0.62 -7.35 -9.97
CA ARG A 70 -0.77 -8.75 -10.40
C ARG A 70 0.44 -9.62 -10.09
N LEU A 71 1.63 -9.04 -10.10
CA LEU A 71 2.90 -9.79 -10.06
C LEU A 71 3.53 -9.81 -8.66
N MET A 72 3.36 -8.74 -7.90
CA MET A 72 3.99 -8.58 -6.59
C MET A 72 3.16 -9.23 -5.48
N GLY A 73 3.84 -9.57 -4.38
CA GLY A 73 3.23 -10.17 -3.20
C GLY A 73 3.11 -9.21 -2.01
N ALA A 74 2.75 -9.77 -0.87
CA ALA A 74 2.54 -9.04 0.38
C ALA A 74 3.81 -8.35 0.91
N ALA A 75 4.99 -8.93 0.68
CA ALA A 75 6.27 -8.41 1.13
C ALA A 75 6.60 -7.10 0.42
N GLU A 76 6.52 -7.11 -0.91
CA GLU A 76 6.77 -5.96 -1.76
C GLU A 76 5.77 -4.84 -1.47
N LEU A 77 4.49 -5.19 -1.28
CA LEU A 77 3.48 -4.22 -0.86
C LEU A 77 3.83 -3.55 0.46
N LEU A 78 4.19 -4.33 1.49
CA LEU A 78 4.56 -3.80 2.79
C LEU A 78 5.76 -2.86 2.70
N HIS A 79 6.77 -3.25 1.92
CA HIS A 79 7.97 -2.45 1.70
C HIS A 79 7.71 -1.15 0.92
N ALA A 80 6.67 -1.10 0.09
CA ALA A 80 6.27 0.09 -0.66
C ALA A 80 5.46 1.11 0.18
N LEU A 81 4.80 0.69 1.27
CA LEU A 81 3.92 1.57 2.05
C LEU A 81 4.57 2.87 2.59
N PRO A 82 5.85 2.88 3.05
CA PRO A 82 6.50 4.11 3.46
C PRO A 82 6.57 5.15 2.34
N GLY A 83 6.82 4.73 1.10
CA GLY A 83 6.88 5.64 -0.06
C GLY A 83 5.52 6.23 -0.41
N PHE A 84 4.44 5.44 -0.24
CA PHE A 84 3.06 5.93 -0.40
C PHE A 84 2.69 7.02 0.61
N LEU A 85 3.31 7.01 1.79
CA LEU A 85 3.13 8.03 2.83
C LEU A 85 4.08 9.22 2.66
N GLY A 86 4.91 9.21 1.62
CA GLY A 86 5.79 10.32 1.28
C GLY A 86 5.02 11.55 0.80
N VAL A 87 5.60 12.75 1.02
CA VAL A 87 4.94 14.04 0.75
C VAL A 87 4.34 14.18 -0.64
N ARG A 88 4.97 13.56 -1.66
CA ARG A 88 4.50 13.59 -3.05
C ARG A 88 3.18 12.83 -3.28
N TRP A 89 2.90 11.82 -2.46
CA TRP A 89 1.73 10.93 -2.60
C TRP A 89 0.68 11.12 -1.52
N LEU A 90 0.95 11.96 -0.51
CA LEU A 90 -0.07 12.31 0.47
C LEU A 90 -1.21 13.07 -0.19
N ALA A 91 -2.44 12.67 0.12
CA ALA A 91 -3.62 13.35 -0.35
C ALA A 91 -3.62 14.84 0.05
N ALA A 92 -4.03 15.69 -0.88
CA ALA A 92 -4.10 17.14 -0.66
C ALA A 92 -5.18 17.48 0.37
N ASP A 93 -6.36 16.87 0.25
CA ASP A 93 -7.45 17.04 1.22
C ASP A 93 -7.07 16.45 2.59
N PHE A 94 -7.39 17.20 3.64
CA PHE A 94 -7.03 16.86 5.01
C PHE A 94 -7.65 15.54 5.48
N HIS A 95 -8.94 15.32 5.21
CA HIS A 95 -9.63 14.12 5.66
C HIS A 95 -9.18 12.89 4.89
N ASP A 96 -8.97 13.03 3.58
CA ASP A 96 -8.44 11.96 2.73
C ASP A 96 -7.01 11.60 3.14
N ARG A 97 -6.19 12.59 3.53
CA ARG A 97 -4.83 12.37 4.06
C ARG A 97 -4.84 11.60 5.37
N LEU A 98 -5.71 11.97 6.32
CA LEU A 98 -5.85 11.24 7.57
C LEU A 98 -6.31 9.78 7.33
N ALA A 99 -7.23 9.58 6.39
CA ALA A 99 -7.66 8.24 6.02
C ALA A 99 -6.54 7.44 5.37
N GLN A 100 -5.75 8.04 4.47
CA GLN A 100 -4.59 7.43 3.84
C GLN A 100 -3.58 6.94 4.89
N ILE A 101 -3.19 7.81 5.82
CA ILE A 101 -2.25 7.48 6.90
C ILE A 101 -2.80 6.34 7.77
N SER A 102 -4.07 6.41 8.16
CA SER A 102 -4.73 5.40 8.99
C SER A 102 -4.80 4.05 8.28
N LEU A 103 -5.23 4.04 7.02
CA LEU A 103 -5.39 2.83 6.22
C LEU A 103 -4.05 2.17 5.89
N ALA A 104 -3.01 2.93 5.56
CA ALA A 104 -1.67 2.38 5.33
C ALA A 104 -1.12 1.70 6.60
N SER A 105 -1.29 2.34 7.76
CA SER A 105 -0.89 1.75 9.05
C SER A 105 -1.67 0.46 9.35
N ARG A 106 -2.98 0.46 9.08
CA ARG A 106 -3.85 -0.72 9.26
C ARG A 106 -3.54 -1.83 8.27
N LEU A 107 -3.17 -1.50 7.04
CA LEU A 107 -2.78 -2.46 6.01
C LEU A 107 -1.49 -3.17 6.42
N ALA A 108 -0.46 -2.43 6.83
CA ALA A 108 0.78 -3.02 7.34
C ALA A 108 0.50 -4.01 8.49
N GLN A 109 -0.33 -3.60 9.45
CA GLN A 109 -0.73 -4.47 10.55
C GLN A 109 -1.53 -5.70 10.08
N TRP A 110 -2.44 -5.53 9.11
CA TRP A 110 -3.29 -6.59 8.57
C TRP A 110 -2.50 -7.66 7.81
N LEU A 111 -1.47 -7.25 7.06
CA LEU A 111 -0.53 -8.17 6.41
C LEU A 111 0.17 -9.04 7.45
N CYS A 112 0.65 -8.44 8.54
CA CYS A 112 1.29 -9.19 9.63
C CYS A 112 0.34 -10.13 10.36
N THR A 113 -0.90 -9.72 10.64
CA THR A 113 -1.85 -10.56 11.40
C THR A 113 -2.35 -11.75 10.59
N ARG A 114 -2.41 -11.64 9.26
CA ARG A 114 -2.76 -12.76 8.38
C ARG A 114 -1.58 -13.67 8.01
N GLN A 115 -0.39 -13.44 8.57
CA GLN A 115 0.84 -14.18 8.24
C GLN A 115 1.14 -14.20 6.74
N LEU A 116 0.71 -13.17 6.01
CA LEU A 116 1.06 -13.01 4.60
C LEU A 116 2.52 -12.56 4.43
N VAL A 117 3.13 -12.14 5.53
CA VAL A 117 4.50 -11.67 5.67
C VAL A 117 5.11 -12.36 6.90
N ASP A 118 6.36 -12.84 6.79
CA ASP A 118 7.11 -13.30 7.95
C ASP A 118 7.46 -12.10 8.83
N ARG A 119 6.72 -11.99 9.93
CA ARG A 119 6.83 -10.91 10.90
C ARG A 119 8.24 -10.71 11.45
N LYS A 120 9.08 -11.74 11.48
CA LYS A 120 10.46 -11.64 11.99
C LYS A 120 11.40 -11.06 10.94
N ALA A 121 11.18 -11.38 9.66
CA ALA A 121 11.96 -10.86 8.54
C ALA A 121 11.58 -9.42 8.15
N GLN A 122 10.29 -9.07 8.24
CA GLN A 122 9.75 -7.77 7.76
C GLN A 122 9.45 -6.77 8.88
N TRP A 123 9.94 -6.99 10.10
CA TRP A 123 9.70 -6.08 11.22
C TRP A 123 10.21 -4.66 10.96
N GLY A 124 11.29 -4.52 10.17
CA GLY A 124 11.83 -3.24 9.73
C GLY A 124 10.85 -2.43 8.87
N ASP A 125 10.17 -3.06 7.90
CA ASP A 125 9.22 -2.37 7.02
C ASP A 125 7.97 -1.89 7.77
N VAL A 126 7.53 -2.66 8.76
CA VAL A 126 6.44 -2.26 9.67
C VAL A 126 6.82 -1.01 10.46
N LEU A 127 8.03 -0.97 11.01
CA LEU A 127 8.54 0.22 11.71
C LEU A 127 8.66 1.42 10.79
N LEU A 128 9.23 1.24 9.59
CA LEU A 128 9.38 2.29 8.60
C LEU A 128 8.03 2.87 8.19
N THR A 129 7.03 2.01 7.96
CA THR A 129 5.66 2.44 7.66
C THR A 129 5.08 3.26 8.80
N ARG A 130 5.28 2.82 10.05
CA ARG A 130 4.81 3.54 11.23
C ARG A 130 5.51 4.89 11.39
N ALA A 131 6.82 4.95 11.17
CA ALA A 131 7.61 6.18 11.24
C ALA A 131 7.17 7.18 10.14
N ALA A 132 6.96 6.70 8.90
CA ALA A 132 6.42 7.51 7.81
C ALA A 132 5.01 8.03 8.14
N ALA A 133 4.16 7.21 8.74
CA ALA A 133 2.83 7.62 9.19
C ALA A 133 2.89 8.70 10.29
N GLU A 134 3.83 8.61 11.23
CA GLU A 134 4.05 9.66 12.23
C GLU A 134 4.54 10.96 11.60
N HIS A 135 5.51 10.88 10.69
CA HIS A 135 6.04 12.05 9.99
C HIS A 135 4.94 12.76 9.19
N ALA A 136 4.17 12.00 8.40
CA ALA A 136 3.04 12.53 7.62
C ALA A 136 1.98 13.22 8.50
N ARG A 137 1.71 12.70 9.71
CA ARG A 137 0.82 13.35 10.68
C ARG A 137 1.36 14.71 11.13
N ARG A 138 2.65 14.81 11.45
CA ARG A 138 3.26 16.08 11.89
C ARG A 138 3.20 17.14 10.79
N THR A 139 3.44 16.75 9.55
CA THR A 139 3.38 17.65 8.38
C THR A 139 1.94 18.03 7.99
N SER A 140 0.93 17.34 8.50
CA SER A 140 -0.49 17.67 8.25
C SER A 140 -1.08 18.73 9.17
N VAL A 141 -0.36 19.12 10.22
CA VAL A 141 -0.79 20.13 11.21
C VAL A 141 -0.22 21.53 10.87
N THR A 142 0.77 21.59 10.00
CA THR A 142 1.41 22.83 9.50
C THR A 142 0.80 23.24 8.17
#